data_AF-A0A164X2Z5-F1
#
_entry.id   AF-A0A164X2Z5-F1
#
_cell.length_a   1.000
_cell.length_b   1.000
_cell.length_c   1.000
_cell.angle_alpha   90.00
_cell.angle_beta   90.00
_cell.angle_gamma   90.00
#
_symmetry.space_group_name_H-M   'P 1'
#
loop_
_entity.id
_entity.type
_entity.pdbx_description
1 polymer ?
#
loop_
_entity_poly.entity_id
_entity_poly.type
_entity_poly.pdbx_seq_one_letter_code
_entity_poly.pdbx_strand_id
1 'polypeptide(L)'
;MLSTIQTVLLCAGSFITSSLVCPPNPTVLQDDGVIIILPPRSNDTGLKKVPDAAHPYMPPGPTDQRGPCPALNTLANHGYLPRSGIVTIQNIMDATREGFNMDHDLSAFLAGFALLARGNAKYNLLSIGGVDKRVPSLPAQVDGDCPPGGIAKHGRFEGDVSMTRQDAALGDDRNFQDSLFDQFLTFIGQYGDNSTVTGPHSLVNLRVMQEFKYQRFIDDQKRNPALSFHASRVASSYNEAAFILKFFANGTDETLSVPSLGSIFRNQTFTPNWWRRASPGNLSLITSTASMINSVNTLFYIPPGENKGGKYMPDPPFYGCDPAYYDFVTNNLPYTYAMIANGTDIFAQNVRTLLKAIATPFKCPEVPPNGPKDPSNNCGSSLTNRI
;
A
#
# COMPACT_ATOMS: atom_id res chain seq x y z
N MET A 1 25.05 55.06 -10.08
CA MET A 1 25.08 55.07 -11.57
C MET A 1 25.34 53.62 -11.99
N LEU A 2 24.31 52.88 -12.42
CA LEU A 2 23.96 52.60 -13.84
C LEU A 2 25.12 51.87 -14.56
N SER A 3 24.98 50.71 -15.24
CA SER A 3 23.81 50.13 -15.89
C SER A 3 24.09 48.69 -16.43
N THR A 4 23.12 47.79 -16.27
CA THR A 4 22.50 46.85 -17.25
C THR A 4 23.26 46.21 -18.44
N ILE A 5 23.06 44.87 -18.57
CA ILE A 5 22.55 44.11 -19.75
C ILE A 5 23.43 44.09 -21.03
N GLN A 6 23.90 42.90 -21.49
CA GLN A 6 23.19 42.07 -22.49
C GLN A 6 23.98 40.81 -22.93
N THR A 7 23.19 39.76 -23.15
CA THR A 7 23.40 38.45 -23.77
C THR A 7 23.99 38.49 -25.19
N VAL A 8 24.69 37.44 -25.65
CA VAL A 8 24.40 36.65 -26.88
C VAL A 8 25.55 35.68 -27.28
N LEU A 9 25.17 34.40 -27.38
CA LEU A 9 25.63 33.25 -28.19
C LEU A 9 27.11 33.02 -28.54
N LEU A 10 27.53 31.76 -28.38
CA LEU A 10 28.06 30.94 -29.50
C LEU A 10 27.93 29.44 -29.18
N CYS A 11 26.91 28.80 -29.76
CA CYS A 11 26.93 27.37 -30.05
C CYS A 11 27.64 27.19 -31.40
N ALA A 12 28.70 26.39 -31.44
CA ALA A 12 29.26 25.87 -32.69
C ALA A 12 29.67 24.41 -32.51
N GLY A 13 28.86 23.52 -33.10
CA GLY A 13 29.25 22.29 -33.78
C GLY A 13 30.03 21.21 -33.03
N SER A 14 29.34 20.12 -32.70
CA SER A 14 29.81 18.76 -33.03
C SER A 14 28.64 17.77 -32.96
N PHE A 15 28.34 17.16 -34.09
CA PHE A 15 27.32 16.13 -34.29
C PHE A 15 27.74 14.82 -33.64
N ILE A 16 27.19 14.50 -32.46
CA ILE A 16 27.00 13.12 -32.00
C ILE A 16 25.64 13.05 -31.31
N THR A 17 24.78 12.17 -31.81
CA THR A 17 23.42 11.94 -31.34
C THR A 17 23.44 11.25 -29.97
N SER A 18 23.41 12.04 -28.92
CA SER A 18 22.99 11.61 -27.59
C SER A 18 22.02 12.65 -27.06
N SER A 19 20.74 12.28 -27.01
CA SER A 19 19.65 13.08 -26.46
C SER A 19 19.94 13.38 -25.00
N LEU A 20 20.60 14.49 -24.72
CA LEU A 20 20.69 15.08 -23.39
C LEU A 20 19.28 15.58 -23.03
N VAL A 21 18.49 14.69 -22.44
CA VAL A 21 17.27 15.07 -21.74
C VAL A 21 17.71 15.82 -20.50
N CYS A 22 17.59 17.15 -20.52
CA CYS A 22 17.70 17.95 -19.31
C CYS A 22 16.76 17.36 -18.25
N PRO A 23 17.20 17.18 -16.99
CA PRO A 23 16.29 16.81 -15.93
C PRO A 23 15.18 17.87 -15.87
N PRO A 24 13.90 17.48 -15.71
CA PRO A 24 12.85 18.45 -15.54
C PRO A 24 13.20 19.32 -14.33
N ASN A 25 13.12 20.64 -14.50
CA ASN A 25 13.16 21.59 -13.39
C ASN A 25 12.24 21.07 -12.28
N PRO A 26 12.63 21.21 -10.99
CA PRO A 26 11.73 20.85 -9.90
C PRO A 26 10.42 21.60 -10.11
N THR A 27 9.35 20.85 -10.35
CA THR A 27 8.01 21.40 -10.56
C THR A 27 7.70 22.23 -9.33
N VAL A 28 7.65 23.56 -9.50
CA VAL A 28 7.10 24.44 -8.47
C VAL A 28 5.67 23.98 -8.27
N LEU A 29 5.35 23.44 -7.09
CA LEU A 29 3.98 23.04 -6.77
C LEU A 29 3.09 24.26 -6.94
N GLN A 30 2.07 24.16 -7.79
CA GLN A 30 1.06 25.21 -7.97
C GLN A 30 0.43 25.50 -6.61
N ASP A 31 0.42 26.76 -6.19
CA ASP A 31 -0.02 27.15 -4.84
C ASP A 31 -1.48 26.75 -4.57
N ASP A 32 -2.28 26.64 -5.64
CA ASP A 32 -3.70 26.28 -5.59
C ASP A 32 -3.98 24.78 -5.38
N GLY A 33 -2.98 23.89 -5.51
CA GLY A 33 -3.16 22.44 -5.45
C GLY A 33 -3.56 21.79 -6.79
N VAL A 34 -3.92 20.51 -6.76
CA VAL A 34 -4.28 19.72 -7.95
C VAL A 34 -5.60 18.99 -7.71
N ILE A 35 -6.58 19.17 -8.59
CA ILE A 35 -7.85 18.45 -8.49
C ILE A 35 -7.65 16.95 -8.76
N ILE A 36 -8.19 16.11 -7.88
CA ILE A 36 -8.10 14.66 -8.00
C ILE A 36 -9.30 14.15 -8.80
N ILE A 37 -9.00 13.52 -9.93
CA ILE A 37 -9.96 12.82 -10.76
C ILE A 37 -9.56 11.34 -10.74
N LEU A 38 -10.49 10.48 -10.34
CA LEU A 38 -10.27 9.04 -10.41
C LEU A 38 -10.40 8.60 -11.86
N PRO A 39 -9.50 7.75 -12.37
CA PRO A 39 -9.63 7.21 -13.72
C PRO A 39 -10.92 6.40 -13.85
N PRO A 40 -11.54 6.36 -15.04
CA PRO A 40 -12.68 5.49 -15.26
C PRO A 40 -12.30 4.01 -15.08
N ARG A 41 -13.29 3.19 -14.74
CA ARG A 41 -13.12 1.74 -14.76
C ARG A 41 -12.73 1.28 -16.16
N SER A 42 -11.65 0.49 -16.27
CA SER A 42 -11.16 0.00 -17.55
C SER A 42 -11.96 -1.20 -18.04
N ASN A 43 -12.01 -1.34 -19.37
CA ASN A 43 -12.53 -2.53 -20.06
C ASN A 43 -11.41 -3.51 -20.46
N ASP A 44 -10.14 -3.15 -20.27
CA ASP A 44 -9.01 -4.08 -20.45
C ASP A 44 -8.82 -4.93 -19.19
N THR A 45 -9.43 -6.11 -19.22
CA THR A 45 -9.59 -6.97 -18.04
C THR A 45 -9.01 -8.37 -18.23
N GLY A 46 -8.41 -8.68 -19.37
CA GLY A 46 -7.92 -10.03 -19.68
C GLY A 46 -6.52 -10.34 -19.16
N LEU A 47 -6.09 -11.58 -19.40
CA LEU A 47 -4.71 -12.02 -19.20
C LEU A 47 -3.75 -11.11 -19.96
N LYS A 48 -2.69 -10.70 -19.29
CA LYS A 48 -1.58 -9.95 -19.88
C LYS A 48 -0.27 -10.40 -19.25
N LYS A 49 0.75 -10.61 -20.08
CA LYS A 49 2.10 -10.93 -19.61
C LYS A 49 2.66 -9.72 -18.88
N VAL A 50 3.16 -9.92 -17.67
CA VAL A 50 3.72 -8.86 -16.82
C VAL A 50 5.04 -9.35 -16.23
N PRO A 51 6.13 -8.56 -16.33
CA PRO A 51 6.22 -7.31 -17.07
C PRO A 51 6.18 -7.53 -18.58
N ASP A 52 5.72 -6.51 -19.30
CA ASP A 52 5.92 -6.41 -20.74
C ASP A 52 7.29 -5.75 -21.07
N ALA A 53 7.63 -5.65 -22.35
CA ALA A 53 8.92 -5.11 -22.80
C ALA A 53 9.14 -3.63 -22.43
N ALA A 54 8.08 -2.86 -22.20
CA ALA A 54 8.18 -1.46 -21.80
C ALA A 54 8.44 -1.30 -20.29
N HIS A 55 8.32 -2.38 -19.52
CA HIS A 55 8.41 -2.38 -18.06
C HIS A 55 9.56 -3.27 -17.53
N PRO A 56 10.81 -3.12 -18.00
CA PRO A 56 11.92 -3.91 -17.50
C PRO A 56 12.18 -3.62 -16.02
N TYR A 57 12.68 -4.64 -15.30
CA TYR A 57 13.14 -4.45 -13.95
C TYR A 57 14.33 -3.47 -13.93
N MET A 58 14.31 -2.55 -12.96
CA MET A 58 15.48 -1.79 -12.55
C MET A 58 15.50 -1.73 -11.02
N PRO A 59 16.65 -1.99 -10.37
CA PRO A 59 16.76 -1.85 -8.93
C PRO A 59 16.49 -0.40 -8.52
N PRO A 60 15.90 -0.17 -7.33
CA PRO A 60 15.67 1.19 -6.83
C PRO A 60 17.00 1.91 -6.61
N GLY A 61 17.07 3.18 -7.00
CA GLY A 61 18.21 4.04 -6.73
C GLY A 61 18.23 4.57 -5.28
N PRO A 62 19.30 5.28 -4.88
CA PRO A 62 19.47 5.74 -3.50
C PRO A 62 18.41 6.71 -2.98
N THR A 63 17.64 7.33 -3.87
CA THR A 63 16.56 8.29 -3.54
C THR A 63 15.17 7.73 -3.80
N ASP A 64 15.05 6.47 -4.18
CA ASP A 64 13.79 5.86 -4.53
C ASP A 64 13.10 5.26 -3.31
N GLN A 65 11.83 5.59 -3.12
CA GLN A 65 11.04 5.09 -1.99
C GLN A 65 10.48 3.71 -2.29
N ARG A 66 10.74 2.77 -1.39
CA ARG A 66 10.04 1.48 -1.28
C ARG A 66 9.51 1.33 0.14
N GLY A 67 8.45 0.57 0.34
CA GLY A 67 7.79 0.46 1.65
C GLY A 67 7.34 -0.94 2.00
N PRO A 68 6.34 -1.08 2.89
CA PRO A 68 5.86 -2.36 3.37
C PRO A 68 5.09 -3.16 2.31
N CYS A 69 4.59 -2.50 1.25
CA CYS A 69 3.78 -3.15 0.22
C CYS A 69 4.66 -3.74 -0.91
N PRO A 70 4.85 -5.07 -0.98
CA PRO A 70 5.70 -5.70 -2.01
C PRO A 70 5.15 -5.51 -3.44
N ALA A 71 3.82 -5.41 -3.59
CA ALA A 71 3.18 -5.19 -4.89
C ALA A 71 3.53 -3.81 -5.47
N LEU A 72 3.37 -2.73 -4.69
CA LEU A 72 3.72 -1.38 -5.13
C LEU A 72 5.23 -1.25 -5.36
N ASN A 73 6.04 -1.89 -4.53
CA ASN A 73 7.48 -1.93 -4.71
C ASN A 73 7.89 -2.59 -6.04
N THR A 74 7.25 -3.72 -6.37
CA THR A 74 7.47 -4.43 -7.63
C THR A 74 7.03 -3.58 -8.82
N LEU A 75 5.84 -2.96 -8.76
CA LEU A 75 5.35 -2.08 -9.83
C LEU A 75 6.28 -0.88 -10.06
N ALA A 76 6.82 -0.27 -9.01
CA ALA A 76 7.79 0.81 -9.11
C ALA A 76 9.15 0.33 -9.67
N ASN A 77 9.61 -0.86 -9.29
CA ASN A 77 10.82 -1.48 -9.85
C ASN A 77 10.68 -1.89 -11.31
N HIS A 78 9.45 -2.01 -11.82
CA HIS A 78 9.18 -2.28 -13.23
C HIS A 78 8.74 -1.03 -14.01
N GLY A 79 8.58 0.12 -13.36
CA GLY A 79 8.21 1.38 -14.01
C GLY A 79 6.71 1.51 -14.33
N TYR A 80 5.86 0.61 -13.84
CA TYR A 80 4.40 0.79 -13.86
C TYR A 80 3.98 1.95 -12.94
N LEU A 81 4.70 2.13 -11.84
CA LEU A 81 4.70 3.35 -11.03
C LEU A 81 5.95 4.18 -11.34
N PRO A 82 5.93 5.50 -11.08
CA PRO A 82 7.14 6.29 -10.97
C PRO A 82 8.19 5.57 -10.11
N ARG A 83 9.37 5.30 -10.71
CA ARG A 83 10.44 4.51 -10.05
C ARG A 83 10.92 5.14 -8.74
N SER A 84 10.76 6.46 -8.63
CA SER A 84 10.99 7.26 -7.43
C SER A 84 10.18 6.81 -6.21
N GLY A 85 9.07 6.09 -6.40
CA GLY A 85 8.14 5.73 -5.33
C GLY A 85 7.29 6.90 -4.82
N ILE A 86 7.33 8.06 -5.50
CA ILE A 86 6.43 9.18 -5.25
C ILE A 86 5.37 9.19 -6.33
N VAL A 87 4.13 9.02 -5.93
CA VAL A 87 3.03 8.63 -6.82
C VAL A 87 1.79 9.49 -6.59
N THR A 88 0.98 9.62 -7.62
CA THR A 88 -0.40 10.12 -7.53
C THR A 88 -1.40 8.97 -7.39
N ILE A 89 -2.65 9.25 -7.02
CA ILE A 89 -3.71 8.22 -7.05
C ILE A 89 -3.87 7.61 -8.43
N GLN A 90 -3.81 8.43 -9.49
CA GLN A 90 -3.90 7.97 -10.87
C GLN A 90 -2.80 6.95 -11.18
N ASN A 91 -1.56 7.21 -10.73
CA ASN A 91 -0.47 6.25 -10.92
C ASN A 91 -0.77 4.92 -10.23
N ILE A 92 -1.27 4.93 -8.99
CA ILE A 92 -1.60 3.71 -8.26
C ILE A 92 -2.68 2.93 -8.98
N MET A 93 -3.79 3.60 -9.36
CA MET A 93 -4.91 2.95 -10.00
C MET A 93 -4.58 2.37 -11.38
N ASP A 94 -3.77 3.08 -12.17
CA ASP A 94 -3.30 2.54 -13.44
C ASP A 94 -2.33 1.36 -13.25
N ALA A 95 -1.39 1.47 -12.31
CA ALA A 95 -0.36 0.46 -12.14
C ALA A 95 -0.91 -0.86 -11.56
N THR A 96 -1.81 -0.78 -10.56
CA THR A 96 -2.43 -1.99 -9.97
C THR A 96 -3.37 -2.67 -10.95
N ARG A 97 -4.07 -1.89 -11.78
CA ARG A 97 -4.84 -2.40 -12.91
C ARG A 97 -3.93 -3.08 -13.94
N GLU A 98 -2.91 -2.39 -14.43
CA GLU A 98 -2.03 -2.91 -15.48
C GLU A 98 -1.26 -4.15 -15.03
N GLY A 99 -0.65 -4.10 -13.84
CA GLY A 99 0.22 -5.16 -13.35
C GLY A 99 -0.51 -6.33 -12.68
N PHE A 100 -1.64 -6.09 -12.00
CA PHE A 100 -2.33 -7.12 -11.22
C PHE A 100 -3.80 -7.32 -11.57
N ASN A 101 -4.35 -6.53 -12.51
CA ASN A 101 -5.77 -6.54 -12.86
C ASN A 101 -6.67 -6.29 -11.62
N MET A 102 -6.26 -5.34 -10.78
CA MET A 102 -7.08 -4.85 -9.67
C MET A 102 -8.25 -4.04 -10.23
N ASP A 103 -9.47 -4.34 -9.77
CA ASP A 103 -10.66 -3.62 -10.22
C ASP A 103 -10.71 -2.22 -9.60
N HIS A 104 -11.51 -1.36 -10.23
CA HIS A 104 -11.58 0.06 -9.91
C HIS A 104 -12.03 0.32 -8.47
N ASP A 105 -12.99 -0.44 -7.94
CA ASP A 105 -13.52 -0.23 -6.58
C ASP A 105 -12.44 -0.44 -5.50
N LEU A 106 -11.73 -1.56 -5.57
CA LEU A 106 -10.64 -1.89 -4.66
C LEU A 106 -9.48 -0.91 -4.80
N SER A 107 -9.08 -0.60 -6.04
CA SER A 107 -7.96 0.30 -6.25
C SER A 107 -8.26 1.74 -5.83
N ALA A 108 -9.48 2.22 -6.05
CA ALA A 108 -9.91 3.55 -5.62
C ALA A 108 -9.96 3.64 -4.09
N PHE A 109 -10.48 2.62 -3.41
CA PHE A 109 -10.48 2.55 -1.95
C PHE A 109 -9.06 2.58 -1.38
N LEU A 110 -8.17 1.68 -1.84
CA LEU A 110 -6.81 1.59 -1.31
C LEU A 110 -6.00 2.87 -1.59
N ALA A 111 -6.05 3.38 -2.82
CA ALA A 111 -5.31 4.58 -3.20
C ALA A 111 -5.85 5.83 -2.49
N GLY A 112 -7.18 5.95 -2.39
CA GLY A 112 -7.84 7.07 -1.73
C GLY A 112 -7.60 7.07 -0.21
N PHE A 113 -7.72 5.90 0.42
CA PHE A 113 -7.40 5.73 1.84
C PHE A 113 -5.93 6.04 2.11
N ALA A 114 -5.00 5.50 1.32
CA ALA A 114 -3.57 5.77 1.48
C ALA A 114 -3.25 7.27 1.37
N LEU A 115 -3.85 7.98 0.42
CA LEU A 115 -3.61 9.41 0.24
C LEU A 115 -4.15 10.24 1.41
N LEU A 116 -5.36 9.96 1.90
CA LEU A 116 -5.89 10.67 3.07
C LEU A 116 -5.15 10.30 4.36
N ALA A 117 -4.81 9.03 4.55
CA ALA A 117 -4.17 8.56 5.78
C ALA A 117 -2.70 9.00 5.88
N ARG A 118 -1.99 9.07 4.75
CA ARG A 118 -0.51 9.12 4.73
C ARG A 118 0.13 9.95 3.61
N GLY A 119 -0.67 10.60 2.77
CA GLY A 119 -0.16 11.42 1.67
C GLY A 119 -0.57 12.88 1.78
N ASN A 120 -0.47 13.59 0.66
CA ASN A 120 -0.89 14.97 0.53
C ASN A 120 -2.04 15.08 -0.48
N ALA A 121 -3.27 15.12 0.04
CA ALA A 121 -4.48 15.24 -0.76
C ALA A 121 -4.71 16.64 -1.37
N LYS A 122 -3.94 17.68 -1.02
CA LYS A 122 -3.96 18.96 -1.75
C LYS A 122 -3.20 18.86 -3.07
N TYR A 123 -2.05 18.18 -3.07
CA TYR A 123 -1.17 18.07 -4.24
C TYR A 123 -1.25 16.72 -4.97
N ASN A 124 -2.07 15.78 -4.48
CA ASN A 124 -2.19 14.42 -5.02
C ASN A 124 -0.85 13.66 -5.03
N LEU A 125 -0.11 13.73 -3.92
CA LEU A 125 1.20 13.10 -3.79
C LEU A 125 1.26 12.14 -2.60
N LEU A 126 1.79 10.95 -2.82
CA LEU A 126 1.99 9.92 -1.81
C LEU A 126 3.36 9.27 -1.99
N SER A 127 4.05 8.99 -0.90
CA SER A 127 5.22 8.11 -0.89
C SER A 127 4.75 6.68 -0.65
N ILE A 128 5.16 5.74 -1.51
CA ILE A 128 4.95 4.29 -1.27
C ILE A 128 5.92 3.73 -0.21
N GLY A 129 6.82 4.58 0.32
CA GLY A 129 7.73 4.28 1.41
C GLY A 129 7.45 5.17 2.61
N GLY A 130 8.52 5.75 3.17
CA GLY A 130 8.48 6.64 4.33
C GLY A 130 8.32 8.12 3.98
N VAL A 131 8.63 8.98 4.95
CA VAL A 131 8.68 10.45 4.81
C VAL A 131 9.62 10.84 3.66
N ASP A 132 9.18 11.75 2.79
CA ASP A 132 9.97 12.26 1.68
C ASP A 132 9.66 13.73 1.40
N LYS A 133 10.69 14.56 1.22
CA LYS A 133 10.54 16.00 0.97
C LYS A 133 9.74 16.34 -0.29
N ARG A 134 9.63 15.40 -1.25
CA ARG A 134 8.81 15.56 -2.46
C ARG A 134 7.31 15.48 -2.15
N VAL A 135 6.93 15.00 -0.97
CA VAL A 135 5.56 15.02 -0.44
C VAL A 135 5.52 16.02 0.72
N PRO A 136 5.17 17.29 0.48
CA PRO A 136 5.20 18.31 1.52
C PRO A 136 4.09 18.09 2.54
N SER A 137 4.18 18.80 3.67
CA SER A 137 3.13 18.81 4.69
C SER A 137 1.79 19.28 4.14
N LEU A 138 0.71 18.69 4.65
CA LEU A 138 -0.65 19.14 4.37
C LEU A 138 -0.89 20.53 5.01
N PRO A 139 -1.72 21.39 4.37
CA PRO A 139 -2.16 22.62 5.01
C PRO A 139 -3.00 22.31 6.27
N ALA A 140 -3.20 23.33 7.11
CA ALA A 140 -3.99 23.22 8.35
C ALA A 140 -3.50 22.14 9.35
N GLN A 141 -2.26 21.65 9.19
CA GLN A 141 -1.66 20.64 10.07
C GLN A 141 -2.59 19.44 10.28
N VAL A 142 -3.10 18.89 9.18
CA VAL A 142 -3.98 17.71 9.18
C VAL A 142 -3.31 16.53 9.88
N ASP A 143 -2.02 16.33 9.62
CA ASP A 143 -1.19 15.31 10.28
C ASP A 143 -0.38 15.86 11.47
N GLY A 144 -0.81 17.00 12.04
CA GLY A 144 -0.06 17.73 13.05
C GLY A 144 1.14 18.47 12.46
N ASP A 145 2.20 18.64 13.24
CA ASP A 145 3.44 19.30 12.83
C ASP A 145 4.35 18.40 11.97
N CYS A 146 4.02 17.11 11.84
CA CYS A 146 4.82 16.16 11.09
C CYS A 146 4.44 16.17 9.58
N PRO A 147 5.40 15.98 8.67
CA PRO A 147 5.08 15.69 7.28
C PRO A 147 4.37 14.33 7.13
N PRO A 148 3.62 14.12 6.03
CA PRO A 148 3.03 12.83 5.71
C PRO A 148 4.08 11.73 5.70
N GLY A 149 3.78 10.64 6.40
CA GLY A 149 4.72 9.54 6.63
C GLY A 149 4.92 8.59 5.46
N GLY A 150 4.15 8.75 4.37
CA GLY A 150 4.01 7.70 3.36
C GLY A 150 3.33 6.44 3.93
N ILE A 151 3.09 5.46 3.08
CA ILE A 151 2.36 4.25 3.51
C ILE A 151 3.14 3.41 4.53
N ALA A 152 4.44 3.67 4.73
CA ALA A 152 5.27 2.96 5.72
C ALA A 152 5.10 3.49 7.15
N LYS A 153 4.49 4.67 7.38
CA LYS A 153 4.31 5.15 8.75
C LYS A 153 3.25 4.32 9.48
N HIS A 154 3.66 3.72 10.59
CA HIS A 154 2.84 2.90 11.48
C HIS A 154 1.58 3.58 12.03
N GLY A 155 0.47 2.83 12.10
CA GLY A 155 -0.73 3.16 12.88
C GLY A 155 -1.90 3.76 12.08
N ARG A 156 -1.91 3.65 10.74
CA ARG A 156 -3.09 4.03 9.93
C ARG A 156 -3.24 3.16 8.69
N PHE A 157 -2.16 3.02 7.93
CA PHE A 157 -2.09 2.18 6.74
C PHE A 157 -1.23 0.95 7.05
N GLU A 158 0.04 1.18 7.37
CA GLU A 158 0.90 0.17 8.01
C GLU A 158 0.41 -0.10 9.44
N GLY A 159 0.54 -1.35 9.88
CA GLY A 159 0.35 -1.74 11.26
C GLY A 159 0.83 -3.16 11.57
N ASP A 160 0.62 -3.58 12.81
CA ASP A 160 1.17 -4.82 13.35
C ASP A 160 0.68 -6.09 12.64
N VAL A 161 1.35 -7.22 12.91
CA VAL A 161 1.02 -8.55 12.40
C VAL A 161 1.20 -8.67 10.88
N SER A 162 2.20 -7.95 10.37
CA SER A 162 2.67 -8.05 9.00
C SER A 162 3.31 -9.42 8.72
N MET A 163 3.12 -9.94 7.50
CA MET A 163 3.61 -11.28 7.13
C MET A 163 5.13 -11.34 6.93
N THR A 164 5.77 -10.27 6.44
CA THR A 164 7.20 -10.25 6.11
C THR A 164 7.94 -9.01 6.62
N ARG A 165 7.28 -8.18 7.44
CA ARG A 165 7.81 -6.98 8.11
C ARG A 165 7.59 -7.15 9.62
N GLN A 166 8.48 -6.63 10.45
CA GLN A 166 8.30 -6.66 11.91
C GLN A 166 7.24 -5.64 12.32
N ASP A 167 6.67 -5.79 13.51
CA ASP A 167 5.88 -4.71 14.12
C ASP A 167 6.80 -3.53 14.43
N ALA A 168 6.29 -2.29 14.28
CA ALA A 168 7.06 -1.08 14.52
C ALA A 168 7.62 -0.99 15.94
N ALA A 169 6.90 -1.54 16.93
CA ALA A 169 7.35 -1.61 18.32
C ALA A 169 8.48 -2.63 18.54
N LEU A 170 8.68 -3.57 17.62
CA LEU A 170 9.67 -4.65 17.70
C LEU A 170 10.89 -4.40 16.80
N GLY A 171 10.75 -3.64 15.72
CA GLY A 171 11.85 -3.32 14.82
C GLY A 171 11.40 -2.70 13.50
N ASP A 172 11.85 -3.29 12.39
CA ASP A 172 11.70 -2.72 11.05
C ASP A 172 10.36 -3.14 10.40
N ASP A 173 9.42 -2.20 10.39
CA ASP A 173 8.06 -2.29 9.84
C ASP A 173 7.97 -2.04 8.32
N ARG A 174 9.11 -1.77 7.68
CA ARG A 174 9.16 -1.33 6.29
C ARG A 174 9.84 -2.35 5.40
N ASN A 175 11.02 -2.81 5.79
CA ASN A 175 11.87 -3.63 4.94
C ASN A 175 11.57 -5.12 5.08
N PHE A 176 11.85 -5.87 4.03
CA PHE A 176 11.65 -7.32 4.00
C PHE A 176 12.53 -8.03 5.05
N GLN A 177 11.94 -8.97 5.78
CA GLN A 177 12.59 -9.71 6.85
C GLN A 177 12.75 -11.18 6.46
N ASP A 178 13.99 -11.63 6.27
CA ASP A 178 14.28 -13.02 5.89
C ASP A 178 13.69 -14.02 6.88
N SER A 179 13.82 -13.77 8.19
CA SER A 179 13.32 -14.69 9.23
C SER A 179 11.80 -14.88 9.20
N LEU A 180 11.04 -13.82 8.91
CA LEU A 180 9.57 -13.91 8.78
C LEU A 180 9.17 -14.63 7.48
N PHE A 181 9.94 -14.43 6.41
CA PHE A 181 9.73 -15.17 5.17
C PHE A 181 10.08 -16.65 5.31
N ASP A 182 11.16 -16.99 6.01
CA ASP A 182 11.55 -18.37 6.30
C ASP A 182 10.48 -19.08 7.15
N GLN A 183 9.85 -18.37 8.08
CA GLN A 183 8.66 -18.87 8.79
C GLN A 183 7.52 -19.15 7.81
N PHE A 184 7.23 -18.23 6.88
CA PHE A 184 6.21 -18.45 5.86
C PHE A 184 6.52 -19.67 4.99
N LEU A 185 7.77 -19.83 4.54
CA LEU A 185 8.24 -21.00 3.79
C LEU A 185 8.07 -22.31 4.58
N THR A 186 8.25 -22.28 5.91
CA THR A 186 8.02 -23.44 6.77
C THR A 186 6.56 -23.89 6.73
N PHE A 187 5.60 -22.96 6.81
CA PHE A 187 4.18 -23.28 6.70
C PHE A 187 3.78 -23.76 5.29
N ILE A 188 4.42 -23.23 4.24
CA ILE A 188 4.25 -23.74 2.87
C ILE A 188 4.75 -25.18 2.78
N GLY A 189 5.92 -25.50 3.36
CA GLY A 189 6.46 -26.86 3.39
C GLY A 189 5.58 -27.87 4.15
N GLN A 190 4.76 -27.41 5.10
CA GLN A 190 3.86 -28.27 5.88
C GLN A 190 2.47 -28.43 5.25
N TYR A 191 1.92 -27.37 4.66
CA TYR A 191 0.51 -27.32 4.27
C TYR A 191 0.28 -26.96 2.80
N GLY A 192 1.33 -26.63 2.06
CA GLY A 192 1.26 -26.25 0.65
C GLY A 192 0.95 -27.43 -0.25
N ASP A 193 0.40 -27.12 -1.42
CA ASP A 193 0.08 -28.13 -2.43
C ASP A 193 1.33 -28.50 -3.26
N ASN A 194 1.24 -29.64 -3.92
CA ASN A 194 2.28 -30.11 -4.83
C ASN A 194 2.16 -29.43 -6.20
N SER A 195 3.30 -29.16 -6.82
CA SER A 195 3.41 -28.68 -8.19
C SER A 195 4.18 -29.69 -9.03
N THR A 196 3.70 -29.96 -10.24
CA THR A 196 4.48 -30.72 -11.23
C THR A 196 5.71 -29.96 -11.73
N VAL A 197 5.76 -28.63 -11.53
CA VAL A 197 6.85 -27.75 -11.98
C VAL A 197 7.82 -27.44 -10.84
N THR A 198 7.30 -27.15 -9.64
CA THR A 198 8.11 -26.69 -8.49
C THR A 198 8.24 -27.70 -7.35
N GLY A 199 7.70 -28.91 -7.52
CA GLY A 199 7.87 -30.03 -6.59
C GLY A 199 6.79 -30.11 -5.50
N PRO A 200 6.93 -31.04 -4.54
CA PRO A 200 5.97 -31.18 -3.45
C PRO A 200 5.98 -29.96 -2.52
N HIS A 201 4.83 -29.64 -1.91
CA HIS A 201 4.66 -28.55 -0.93
C HIS A 201 5.28 -27.22 -1.37
N SER A 202 5.04 -26.82 -2.62
CA SER A 202 5.67 -25.67 -3.27
C SER A 202 4.66 -24.61 -3.73
N LEU A 203 3.37 -24.89 -3.59
CA LEU A 203 2.29 -23.96 -3.89
C LEU A 203 1.65 -23.43 -2.61
N VAL A 204 1.38 -22.13 -2.61
CA VAL A 204 0.67 -21.44 -1.54
C VAL A 204 -0.82 -21.64 -1.73
N ASN A 205 -1.51 -22.09 -0.68
CA ASN A 205 -2.96 -22.31 -0.68
C ASN A 205 -3.64 -21.63 0.52
N LEU A 206 -4.96 -21.80 0.63
CA LEU A 206 -5.75 -21.23 1.72
C LEU A 206 -5.30 -21.73 3.11
N ARG A 207 -4.98 -23.02 3.23
CA ARG A 207 -4.59 -23.63 4.51
C ARG A 207 -3.26 -23.06 5.01
N VAL A 208 -2.28 -22.88 4.13
CA VAL A 208 -1.03 -22.19 4.46
C VAL A 208 -1.32 -20.81 5.05
N MET A 209 -2.21 -20.03 4.44
CA MET A 209 -2.54 -18.69 4.94
C MET A 209 -3.23 -18.71 6.30
N GLN A 210 -4.15 -19.64 6.54
CA GLN A 210 -4.83 -19.80 7.84
C GLN A 210 -3.82 -20.06 8.95
N GLU A 211 -2.96 -21.05 8.76
CA GLU A 211 -1.97 -21.49 9.74
C GLU A 211 -0.90 -20.41 9.98
N PHE A 212 -0.33 -19.88 8.90
CA PHE A 212 0.73 -18.89 8.98
C PHE A 212 0.24 -17.57 9.60
N LYS A 213 -0.93 -17.05 9.19
CA LYS A 213 -1.47 -15.80 9.76
C LYS A 213 -1.78 -15.93 11.24
N TYR A 214 -2.34 -17.07 11.65
CA TYR A 214 -2.57 -17.35 13.06
C TYR A 214 -1.26 -17.40 13.84
N GLN A 215 -0.24 -18.11 13.34
CA GLN A 215 1.06 -18.16 14.00
C GLN A 215 1.73 -16.78 14.09
N ARG A 216 1.65 -15.96 13.03
CA ARG A 216 2.17 -14.59 13.03
C ARG A 216 1.54 -13.75 14.14
N PHE A 217 0.21 -13.83 14.30
CA PHE A 217 -0.47 -13.16 15.40
C PHE A 217 0.00 -13.66 16.76
N ILE A 218 0.09 -14.98 16.98
CA ILE A 218 0.53 -15.54 18.27
C ILE A 218 1.93 -15.05 18.65
N ASP A 219 2.85 -15.00 17.68
CA ASP A 219 4.22 -14.54 17.91
C ASP A 219 4.29 -13.04 18.27
N ASP A 220 3.50 -12.21 17.60
CA ASP A 220 3.50 -10.76 17.86
C ASP A 220 2.71 -10.44 19.13
N GLN A 221 1.59 -11.11 19.38
CA GLN A 221 0.82 -11.00 20.62
C GLN A 221 1.71 -11.29 21.84
N LYS A 222 2.60 -12.28 21.75
CA LYS A 222 3.52 -12.60 22.84
C LYS A 222 4.65 -11.59 23.02
N ARG A 223 5.16 -11.01 21.93
CA ARG A 223 6.39 -10.19 21.95
C ARG A 223 6.13 -8.69 22.02
N ASN A 224 5.04 -8.22 21.43
CA ASN A 224 4.70 -6.81 21.29
C ASN A 224 3.67 -6.41 22.36
N PRO A 225 4.08 -5.83 23.51
CA PRO A 225 3.14 -5.39 24.54
C PRO A 225 2.24 -4.23 24.09
N ALA A 226 2.59 -3.56 22.99
CA ALA A 226 1.83 -2.46 22.38
C ALA A 226 1.04 -2.89 21.13
N LEU A 227 0.90 -4.21 20.88
CA LEU A 227 0.21 -4.73 19.70
C LEU A 227 -1.17 -4.11 19.56
N SER A 228 -1.42 -3.52 18.39
CA SER A 228 -2.72 -2.96 18.03
C SER A 228 -3.26 -3.69 16.80
N PHE A 229 -4.37 -4.38 16.97
CA PHE A 229 -5.03 -5.17 15.93
C PHE A 229 -6.53 -4.86 15.88
N HIS A 230 -6.83 -3.56 15.82
CA HIS A 230 -8.18 -3.01 15.70
C HIS A 230 -8.83 -3.40 14.36
N ALA A 231 -10.13 -3.12 14.20
CA ALA A 231 -10.97 -3.73 13.16
C ALA A 231 -10.45 -3.55 11.72
N SER A 232 -10.01 -2.34 11.35
CA SER A 232 -9.43 -2.06 10.04
C SER A 232 -8.04 -2.66 9.86
N ARG A 233 -7.26 -2.83 10.94
CA ARG A 233 -5.98 -3.53 10.86
C ARG A 233 -6.17 -5.03 10.67
N VAL A 234 -7.11 -5.67 11.37
CA VAL A 234 -7.51 -7.06 11.10
C VAL A 234 -7.93 -7.19 9.64
N ALA A 235 -8.86 -6.34 9.18
CA ALA A 235 -9.35 -6.39 7.81
C ALA A 235 -8.22 -6.22 6.78
N SER A 236 -7.36 -5.19 6.90
CA SER A 236 -6.22 -5.00 6.00
C SER A 236 -5.25 -6.18 6.02
N SER A 237 -4.87 -6.65 7.21
CA SER A 237 -3.91 -7.74 7.41
C SER A 237 -4.34 -9.07 6.79
N TYR A 238 -5.65 -9.37 6.79
CA TYR A 238 -6.20 -10.55 6.11
C TYR A 238 -6.54 -10.30 4.63
N ASN A 239 -6.92 -9.07 4.25
CA ASN A 239 -7.03 -8.69 2.84
C ASN A 239 -5.68 -8.78 2.13
N GLU A 240 -4.57 -8.44 2.80
CA GLU A 240 -3.20 -8.61 2.31
C GLU A 240 -2.88 -10.09 2.05
N ALA A 241 -3.29 -10.99 2.95
CA ALA A 241 -3.14 -12.43 2.75
C ALA A 241 -3.98 -12.93 1.55
N ALA A 242 -5.19 -12.38 1.39
CA ALA A 242 -6.01 -12.62 0.21
C ALA A 242 -5.39 -12.04 -1.09
N PHE A 243 -4.72 -10.89 -1.04
CA PHE A 243 -3.99 -10.33 -2.18
C PHE A 243 -2.89 -11.28 -2.63
N ILE A 244 -2.18 -11.94 -1.72
CA ILE A 244 -1.17 -12.93 -2.10
C ILE A 244 -1.82 -14.06 -2.90
N LEU A 245 -2.89 -14.66 -2.38
CA LEU A 245 -3.58 -15.76 -3.08
C LEU A 245 -4.20 -15.35 -4.41
N LYS A 246 -4.73 -14.12 -4.50
CA LYS A 246 -5.52 -13.67 -5.66
C LYS A 246 -4.74 -12.89 -6.69
N PHE A 247 -3.73 -12.12 -6.29
CA PHE A 247 -2.97 -11.25 -7.18
C PHE A 247 -1.54 -11.74 -7.46
N PHE A 248 -0.92 -12.59 -6.62
CA PHE A 248 0.44 -13.07 -6.90
C PHE A 248 0.47 -14.40 -7.65
N ALA A 249 -0.64 -15.13 -7.64
CA ALA A 249 -0.83 -16.31 -8.47
C ALA A 249 -0.69 -15.97 -9.96
N ASN A 250 -0.08 -16.87 -10.74
CA ASN A 250 0.05 -16.68 -12.17
C ASN A 250 -1.32 -16.85 -12.82
N GLY A 251 -1.76 -15.86 -13.60
CA GLY A 251 -3.11 -15.83 -14.17
C GLY A 251 -3.43 -16.99 -15.11
N THR A 252 -2.43 -17.66 -15.69
CA THR A 252 -2.65 -18.77 -16.64
C THR A 252 -3.07 -20.08 -15.98
N ASP A 253 -2.69 -20.29 -14.71
CA ASP A 253 -2.99 -21.52 -13.97
C ASP A 253 -3.60 -21.26 -12.58
N GLU A 254 -3.70 -19.99 -12.18
CA GLU A 254 -4.19 -19.53 -10.88
C GLU A 254 -3.43 -20.12 -9.68
N THR A 255 -2.17 -20.49 -9.88
CA THR A 255 -1.30 -21.03 -8.82
C THR A 255 -0.23 -20.02 -8.40
N LEU A 256 0.10 -20.03 -7.11
CA LEU A 256 1.20 -19.25 -6.54
C LEU A 256 2.30 -20.17 -6.05
N SER A 257 3.41 -20.22 -6.78
CA SER A 257 4.59 -20.99 -6.39
C SER A 257 5.53 -20.22 -5.46
N VAL A 258 6.32 -20.93 -4.67
CA VAL A 258 7.37 -20.35 -3.81
C VAL A 258 8.33 -19.42 -4.59
N PRO A 259 8.82 -19.76 -5.80
CA PRO A 259 9.62 -18.84 -6.60
C PRO A 259 8.90 -17.53 -6.95
N SER A 260 7.62 -17.58 -7.32
CA SER A 260 6.82 -16.39 -7.61
C SER A 260 6.59 -15.54 -6.36
N LEU A 261 6.30 -16.18 -5.23
CA LEU A 261 6.18 -15.53 -3.93
C LEU A 261 7.47 -14.79 -3.55
N GLY A 262 8.62 -15.49 -3.61
CA GLY A 262 9.93 -14.92 -3.28
C GLY A 262 10.34 -13.80 -4.25
N SER A 263 10.02 -13.93 -5.53
CA SER A 263 10.25 -12.88 -6.53
C SER A 263 9.56 -11.57 -6.13
N ILE A 264 8.29 -11.62 -5.71
CA ILE A 264 7.55 -10.40 -5.35
C ILE A 264 7.96 -9.86 -3.98
N PHE A 265 8.14 -10.72 -2.97
CA PHE A 265 8.45 -10.27 -1.60
C PHE A 265 9.91 -9.86 -1.40
N ARG A 266 10.85 -10.73 -1.80
CA ARG A 266 12.29 -10.57 -1.55
C ARG A 266 12.95 -9.75 -2.65
N ASN A 267 12.70 -10.10 -3.91
CA ASN A 267 13.37 -9.46 -5.05
C ASN A 267 12.61 -8.23 -5.59
N GLN A 268 11.32 -8.12 -5.26
CA GLN A 268 10.40 -7.10 -5.76
C GLN A 268 10.41 -7.05 -7.31
N THR A 269 10.31 -8.24 -7.89
CA THR A 269 10.27 -8.55 -9.32
C THR A 269 9.08 -9.47 -9.63
N PHE A 270 8.69 -9.58 -10.89
CA PHE A 270 7.86 -10.69 -11.36
C PHE A 270 8.73 -11.86 -11.83
N THR A 271 8.23 -13.09 -11.72
CA THR A 271 8.88 -14.26 -12.32
C THR A 271 8.78 -14.25 -13.84
N PRO A 272 9.70 -14.92 -14.56
CA PRO A 272 9.57 -15.09 -16.00
C PRO A 272 8.24 -15.75 -16.38
N ASN A 273 7.61 -15.26 -17.46
CA ASN A 273 6.31 -15.75 -17.94
C ASN A 273 5.18 -15.68 -16.90
N TRP A 274 5.24 -14.69 -16.00
CA TRP A 274 4.12 -14.36 -15.13
C TRP A 274 3.06 -13.57 -15.91
N TRP A 275 1.79 -13.87 -15.64
CA TRP A 275 0.64 -13.19 -16.22
C TRP A 275 -0.24 -12.66 -15.12
N ARG A 276 -0.74 -11.44 -15.26
CA ARG A 276 -1.81 -10.96 -14.39
C ARG A 276 -3.05 -11.84 -14.58
N ARG A 277 -3.84 -11.98 -13.54
CA ARG A 277 -5.13 -12.72 -13.54
C ARG A 277 -6.10 -12.26 -14.63
N ALA A 278 -6.95 -13.19 -15.09
CA ALA A 278 -7.79 -13.03 -16.29
C ALA A 278 -9.07 -12.22 -16.10
N SER A 279 -9.52 -12.04 -14.86
CA SER A 279 -10.73 -11.27 -14.51
C SER A 279 -10.33 -10.15 -13.56
N PRO A 280 -11.06 -9.02 -13.43
CA PRO A 280 -10.74 -7.98 -12.45
C PRO A 280 -11.00 -8.39 -11.01
N GLY A 281 -10.26 -7.77 -10.08
CA GLY A 281 -10.17 -8.19 -8.69
C GLY A 281 -10.71 -7.09 -7.81
N ASN A 282 -11.96 -7.25 -7.39
CA ASN A 282 -12.71 -6.23 -6.66
C ASN A 282 -12.62 -6.44 -5.15
N LEU A 283 -13.21 -5.52 -4.38
CA LEU A 283 -13.15 -5.61 -2.92
C LEU A 283 -13.85 -6.89 -2.42
N SER A 284 -14.97 -7.28 -3.03
CA SER A 284 -15.73 -8.49 -2.66
C SER A 284 -14.92 -9.78 -2.79
N LEU A 285 -14.15 -9.94 -3.88
CA LEU A 285 -13.26 -11.10 -4.07
C LEU A 285 -12.23 -11.20 -2.93
N ILE A 286 -11.70 -10.06 -2.52
CA ILE A 286 -10.65 -10.01 -1.50
C ILE A 286 -11.24 -10.23 -0.11
N THR A 287 -12.32 -9.54 0.24
CA THR A 287 -12.93 -9.68 1.57
C THR A 287 -13.54 -11.06 1.79
N SER A 288 -14.11 -11.69 0.75
CA SER A 288 -14.57 -13.08 0.82
C SER A 288 -13.42 -14.08 0.96
N THR A 289 -12.27 -13.82 0.33
CA THR A 289 -11.08 -14.66 0.53
C THR A 289 -10.49 -14.45 1.92
N ALA A 290 -10.42 -13.21 2.40
CA ALA A 290 -9.94 -12.86 3.73
C ALA A 290 -10.80 -13.49 4.84
N SER A 291 -12.12 -13.53 4.69
CA SER A 291 -13.02 -14.17 5.65
C SER A 291 -12.88 -15.69 5.69
N MET A 292 -12.45 -16.33 4.59
CA MET A 292 -12.07 -17.74 4.62
C MET A 292 -10.75 -17.98 5.37
N ILE A 293 -9.82 -17.02 5.33
CA ILE A 293 -8.56 -17.09 6.09
C ILE A 293 -8.82 -16.86 7.59
N ASN A 294 -9.56 -15.81 7.96
CA ASN A 294 -9.94 -15.48 9.35
C ASN A 294 -11.37 -15.94 9.67
N SER A 295 -11.66 -17.24 9.49
CA SER A 295 -13.02 -17.75 9.60
C SER A 295 -13.49 -17.86 11.06
N VAL A 296 -14.59 -17.17 11.39
CA VAL A 296 -15.16 -17.03 12.75
C VAL A 296 -15.49 -18.35 13.46
N ASN A 297 -15.66 -19.43 12.70
CA ASN A 297 -16.02 -20.76 13.24
C ASN A 297 -14.80 -21.70 13.31
N THR A 298 -13.59 -21.15 13.36
CA THR A 298 -12.34 -21.92 13.38
C THR A 298 -11.45 -21.49 14.53
N LEU A 299 -10.50 -22.35 14.89
CA LEU A 299 -9.47 -22.06 15.89
C LEU A 299 -8.52 -20.93 15.44
N PHE A 300 -8.54 -20.55 14.16
CA PHE A 300 -7.71 -19.48 13.61
C PHE A 300 -8.32 -18.09 13.77
N TYR A 301 -9.58 -18.00 14.21
CA TYR A 301 -10.25 -16.71 14.31
C TYR A 301 -9.59 -15.80 15.32
N ILE A 302 -9.21 -14.61 14.87
CA ILE A 302 -8.68 -13.53 15.71
C ILE A 302 -9.65 -12.34 15.58
N PRO A 303 -10.38 -11.99 16.65
CA PRO A 303 -11.23 -10.80 16.66
C PRO A 303 -10.38 -9.53 16.75
N PRO A 304 -10.92 -8.36 16.36
CA PRO A 304 -10.29 -7.06 16.64
C PRO A 304 -9.97 -6.87 18.12
N GLY A 305 -8.86 -6.19 18.42
CA GLY A 305 -8.40 -5.94 19.78
C GLY A 305 -7.00 -5.39 19.87
N GLU A 306 -6.47 -5.34 21.08
CA GLU A 306 -5.13 -4.85 21.36
C GLU A 306 -4.52 -5.56 22.57
N ASN A 307 -3.19 -5.50 22.70
CA ASN A 307 -2.53 -5.98 23.90
C ASN A 307 -2.65 -4.95 25.04
N LYS A 308 -3.13 -5.40 26.20
CA LYS A 308 -3.13 -4.65 27.47
C LYS A 308 -2.48 -5.49 28.56
N GLY A 309 -1.37 -5.02 29.12
CA GLY A 309 -0.64 -5.75 30.16
C GLY A 309 -0.15 -7.13 29.69
N GLY A 310 0.26 -7.26 28.42
CA GLY A 310 0.76 -8.51 27.84
C GLY A 310 -0.31 -9.55 27.49
N LYS A 311 -1.60 -9.20 27.59
CA LYS A 311 -2.72 -10.05 27.19
C LYS A 311 -3.51 -9.38 26.07
N TYR A 312 -3.95 -10.19 25.11
CA TYR A 312 -4.84 -9.71 24.06
C TYR A 312 -6.24 -9.47 24.61
N MET A 313 -6.74 -8.26 24.45
CA MET A 313 -8.06 -7.83 24.88
C MET A 313 -8.88 -7.49 23.65
N PRO A 314 -9.89 -8.32 23.31
CA PRO A 314 -10.77 -8.03 22.19
C PRO A 314 -11.50 -6.69 22.37
N ASP A 315 -11.71 -5.98 21.26
CA ASP A 315 -12.51 -4.78 21.23
C ASP A 315 -13.98 -5.09 21.55
N PRO A 316 -14.73 -4.13 22.11
CA PRO A 316 -16.17 -4.26 22.26
C PRO A 316 -16.85 -4.57 20.91
N PRO A 317 -17.96 -5.35 20.91
CA PRO A 317 -18.72 -5.58 19.69
C PRO A 317 -19.16 -4.28 19.03
N PHE A 318 -18.97 -4.19 17.71
CA PHE A 318 -19.41 -3.06 16.91
C PHE A 318 -20.79 -3.33 16.30
N TYR A 319 -21.69 -2.36 16.43
CA TYR A 319 -23.05 -2.42 15.88
C TYR A 319 -23.24 -1.31 14.85
N GLY A 320 -22.81 -1.58 13.62
CA GLY A 320 -22.96 -0.68 12.49
C GLY A 320 -22.87 -1.43 11.16
N CYS A 321 -22.83 -0.69 10.06
CA CYS A 321 -22.89 -1.27 8.71
C CYS A 321 -21.70 -2.21 8.42
N ASP A 322 -20.47 -1.75 8.68
CA ASP A 322 -19.26 -2.54 8.50
C ASP A 322 -18.20 -2.05 9.50
N PRO A 323 -17.67 -2.92 10.39
CA PRO A 323 -16.72 -2.53 11.42
C PRO A 323 -15.38 -2.08 10.86
N ALA A 324 -14.91 -2.68 9.76
CA ALA A 324 -13.63 -2.33 9.17
C ALA A 324 -13.70 -0.96 8.51
N TYR A 325 -14.74 -0.71 7.70
CA TYR A 325 -14.97 0.60 7.07
C TYR A 325 -15.11 1.72 8.10
N TYR A 326 -15.91 1.50 9.14
CA TYR A 326 -16.08 2.48 10.21
C TYR A 326 -14.72 2.83 10.82
N ASP A 327 -13.95 1.82 11.20
CA ASP A 327 -12.64 1.98 11.82
C ASP A 327 -11.59 2.62 10.87
N PHE A 328 -11.59 2.27 9.58
CA PHE A 328 -10.75 2.92 8.57
C PHE A 328 -10.99 4.43 8.55
N VAL A 329 -12.24 4.88 8.66
CA VAL A 329 -12.57 6.31 8.55
C VAL A 329 -12.45 7.01 9.91
N THR A 330 -13.02 6.45 10.96
CA THR A 330 -13.14 7.17 12.25
C THR A 330 -11.90 7.09 13.10
N ASN A 331 -11.07 6.05 12.96
CA ASN A 331 -9.86 5.91 13.77
C ASN A 331 -8.60 6.23 12.97
N ASN A 332 -8.54 5.86 11.68
CA ASN A 332 -7.32 6.06 10.90
C ASN A 332 -7.28 7.37 10.11
N LEU A 333 -8.37 8.09 9.91
CA LEU A 333 -8.33 9.39 9.23
C LEU A 333 -8.46 10.55 10.23
N PRO A 334 -7.58 11.58 10.16
CA PRO A 334 -7.67 12.77 11.00
C PRO A 334 -9.05 13.41 11.01
N TYR A 335 -9.56 13.76 12.21
CA TYR A 335 -10.83 14.47 12.38
C TYR A 335 -10.89 15.81 11.63
N THR A 336 -9.74 16.43 11.35
CA THR A 336 -9.66 17.67 10.58
C THR A 336 -10.24 17.54 9.17
N TYR A 337 -10.21 16.35 8.58
CA TYR A 337 -10.82 16.13 7.27
C TYR A 337 -12.33 16.34 7.27
N ALA A 338 -13.03 16.08 8.39
CA ALA A 338 -14.45 16.37 8.50
C ALA A 338 -14.74 17.88 8.40
N MET A 339 -13.86 18.73 8.96
CA MET A 339 -13.98 20.18 8.84
C MET A 339 -13.59 20.68 7.45
N ILE A 340 -12.49 20.15 6.89
CA ILE A 340 -12.00 20.51 5.55
C ILE A 340 -13.04 20.17 4.49
N ALA A 341 -13.74 19.04 4.62
CA ALA A 341 -14.77 18.61 3.69
C ALA A 341 -15.94 19.60 3.55
N ASN A 342 -16.12 20.55 4.47
CA ASN A 342 -17.14 21.60 4.38
C ASN A 342 -16.70 22.82 3.54
N GLY A 343 -15.42 22.93 3.18
CA GLY A 343 -14.89 24.02 2.37
C GLY A 343 -15.29 23.93 0.89
N THR A 344 -14.97 24.96 0.11
CA THR A 344 -15.25 25.03 -1.33
C THR A 344 -13.99 24.95 -2.21
N ASP A 345 -12.81 25.05 -1.60
CA ASP A 345 -11.52 25.00 -2.30
C ASP A 345 -11.20 23.61 -2.87
N ILE A 346 -10.11 23.52 -3.64
CA ILE A 346 -9.65 22.27 -4.27
C ILE A 346 -9.33 21.21 -3.21
N PHE A 347 -8.80 21.60 -2.05
CA PHE A 347 -8.46 20.65 -1.01
C PHE A 347 -9.72 20.00 -0.40
N ALA A 348 -10.75 20.79 -0.11
CA ALA A 348 -12.05 20.32 0.33
C ALA A 348 -12.73 19.42 -0.71
N GLN A 349 -12.65 19.79 -1.99
CA GLN A 349 -13.16 18.97 -3.09
C GLN A 349 -12.45 17.61 -3.17
N ASN A 350 -11.13 17.60 -3.09
CA ASN A 350 -10.34 16.37 -3.08
C ASN A 350 -10.70 15.49 -1.89
N VAL A 351 -10.80 16.05 -0.68
CA VAL A 351 -11.18 15.28 0.52
C VAL A 351 -12.55 14.62 0.32
N ARG A 352 -13.56 15.34 -0.20
CA ARG A 352 -14.88 14.74 -0.48
C ARG A 352 -14.80 13.62 -1.53
N THR A 353 -14.07 13.82 -2.62
CA THR A 353 -13.86 12.80 -3.66
C THR A 353 -13.27 11.52 -3.06
N LEU A 354 -12.27 11.65 -2.19
CA LEU A 354 -11.56 10.53 -1.59
C LEU A 354 -12.39 9.82 -0.52
N LEU A 355 -13.10 10.55 0.34
CA LEU A 355 -14.02 9.96 1.31
C LEU A 355 -15.11 9.11 0.63
N LYS A 356 -15.69 9.63 -0.47
CA LYS A 356 -16.64 8.88 -1.27
C LYS A 356 -16.02 7.64 -1.90
N ALA A 357 -14.79 7.73 -2.42
CA ALA A 357 -14.07 6.59 -2.98
C ALA A 357 -13.81 5.49 -1.94
N ILE A 358 -13.55 5.89 -0.69
CA ILE A 358 -13.33 4.97 0.43
C ILE A 358 -14.64 4.28 0.84
N ALA A 359 -15.75 5.02 0.87
CA ALA A 359 -17.05 4.48 1.30
C ALA A 359 -17.74 3.59 0.27
N THR A 360 -17.61 3.93 -1.01
CA THR A 360 -18.39 3.32 -2.12
C THR A 360 -18.35 1.78 -2.12
N PRO A 361 -17.19 1.11 -1.97
CA PRO A 361 -17.12 -0.35 -2.07
C PRO A 361 -17.83 -1.08 -0.93
N PHE A 362 -17.93 -0.47 0.25
CA PHE A 362 -18.56 -1.06 1.43
C PHE A 362 -20.09 -0.97 1.42
N LYS A 363 -20.65 -0.12 0.54
CA LYS A 363 -22.10 0.13 0.46
C LYS A 363 -22.71 0.60 1.80
N CYS A 364 -21.89 1.27 2.61
CA CYS A 364 -22.28 1.87 3.87
C CYS A 364 -22.50 3.39 3.71
N PRO A 365 -23.30 4.02 4.57
CA PRO A 365 -23.36 5.47 4.64
C PRO A 365 -21.97 6.08 4.90
N GLU A 366 -21.69 7.24 4.29
CA GLU A 366 -20.47 8.00 4.58
C GLU A 366 -20.47 8.41 6.06
N VAL A 367 -19.35 8.16 6.76
CA VAL A 367 -19.14 8.60 8.14
C VAL A 367 -18.03 9.64 8.18
N PRO A 368 -18.11 10.66 9.05
CA PRO A 368 -17.06 11.66 9.12
C PRO A 368 -15.78 11.08 9.76
N PRO A 369 -14.58 11.46 9.25
CA PRO A 369 -13.33 11.19 9.93
C PRO A 369 -13.32 11.72 11.37
N ASN A 370 -12.71 10.96 12.30
CA ASN A 370 -12.67 11.32 13.72
C ASN A 370 -11.35 10.95 14.41
N GLY A 371 -10.36 10.47 13.65
CA GLY A 371 -9.12 9.95 14.19
C GLY A 371 -8.18 11.08 14.66
N PRO A 372 -7.15 10.76 15.45
CA PRO A 372 -6.17 11.75 15.87
C PRO A 372 -5.32 12.24 14.69
N LYS A 373 -4.80 13.47 14.81
CA LYS A 373 -3.87 14.08 13.82
C LYS A 373 -2.58 13.29 13.63
N ASP A 374 -2.03 12.71 14.70
CA ASP A 374 -0.95 11.74 14.63
C ASP A 374 -1.15 10.69 15.74
N PRO A 375 -1.54 9.44 15.42
CA PRO A 375 -1.69 8.38 16.42
C PRO A 375 -0.39 8.10 17.19
N SER A 376 0.76 8.36 16.59
CA SER A 376 2.09 8.07 17.17
C SER A 376 2.67 9.22 17.98
N ASN A 377 2.16 10.46 17.82
CA ASN A 377 2.73 11.70 18.36
C ASN A 377 4.26 11.85 18.18
N ASN A 378 4.85 11.17 17.19
CA ASN A 378 6.29 11.05 17.06
C ASN A 378 6.71 11.45 15.65
N CYS A 379 7.10 12.73 15.49
CA CYS A 379 7.60 13.23 14.21
C CYS A 379 9.00 12.69 13.84
N GLY A 380 9.69 11.97 14.75
CA GLY A 380 11.12 11.70 14.65
C GLY A 380 11.55 10.27 14.33
N SER A 381 10.68 9.26 14.36
CA SER A 381 11.13 7.85 14.40
C SER A 381 11.37 7.16 13.05
N SER A 382 11.01 7.74 11.90
CA SER A 382 11.27 7.09 10.59
C SER A 382 12.26 7.81 9.66
N LEU A 383 12.99 8.80 10.15
CA LEU A 383 14.06 9.47 9.40
C LEU A 383 15.31 8.61 9.19
N THR A 384 15.41 7.44 9.83
CA THR A 384 16.47 6.48 9.51
C THR A 384 16.08 5.69 8.27
N ASN A 385 16.46 6.22 7.11
CA ASN A 385 16.68 5.41 5.91
C ASN A 385 17.78 4.37 6.21
N ARG A 386 17.41 3.25 6.84
CA ARG A 386 18.21 2.04 6.72
C ARG A 386 17.71 1.33 5.47
N ILE A 387 18.52 1.45 4.42
CA ILE A 387 18.43 0.72 3.16
C ILE A 387 18.56 -0.77 3.45
#